data_AF-A0A926EJ53-F1
#
_entry.id   AF-A0A926EJ53-F1
#
_cell.length_a   1.000
_cell.length_b   1.000
_cell.length_c   1.000
_cell.angle_alpha   90.00
_cell.angle_beta   90.00
_cell.angle_gamma   90.00
#
_symmetry.space_group_name_H-M   'P 1'
#
loop_
_entity.id
_entity.type
_entity.pdbx_description
1 polymer ?
#
loop_
_entity_poly.entity_id
_entity_poly.type
_entity_poly.pdbx_seq_one_letter_code
_entity_poly.pdbx_strand_id
1 'polypeptide(L)' 'MGENQMATKQTEANKRWQEQNKEYSNYLKSRSTARGFIKNKATVEDLMDLKKMIEERIKED' A
#
# COMPACT_ATOMS: atom_id res chain seq x y z
N MET A 1 -27.75 -25.49 21.71
CA MET A 1 -28.16 -24.11 21.38
C MET A 1 -27.40 -23.20 22.33
N GLY A 2 -26.67 -22.17 21.94
CA GLY A 2 -26.41 -21.56 20.65
C GLY A 2 -25.57 -20.32 20.95
N GLU A 3 -24.60 -20.01 20.11
CA GLU A 3 -23.83 -18.74 20.13
C GLU A 3 -22.76 -18.80 19.02
N ASN A 4 -23.19 -18.88 17.76
CA ASN A 4 -22.25 -18.66 16.64
C ASN A 4 -22.94 -18.12 15.39
N GLN A 5 -23.87 -17.17 15.56
CA GLN A 5 -24.58 -16.53 14.44
C GLN A 5 -24.30 -15.02 14.30
N MET A 6 -23.33 -14.47 15.05
CA MET A 6 -22.94 -13.05 14.99
C MET A 6 -21.59 -12.79 14.31
N ALA A 7 -20.80 -13.83 13.99
CA ALA A 7 -19.50 -13.68 13.35
C ALA A 7 -19.59 -13.55 11.80
N THR A 8 -20.73 -13.86 11.20
CA THR A 8 -20.86 -13.99 9.74
C THR A 8 -21.49 -12.78 9.04
N LYS A 9 -22.30 -11.96 9.73
CA LYS A 9 -22.91 -10.74 9.17
C LYS A 9 -21.98 -9.52 9.22
N GLN A 10 -21.00 -9.50 10.12
CA GLN A 10 -19.99 -8.43 10.19
C GLN A 10 -18.90 -8.60 9.13
N THR A 11 -18.75 -9.80 8.56
CA THR A 11 -17.71 -10.08 7.55
C THR A 11 -17.91 -9.30 6.26
N GLU A 12 -19.14 -9.12 5.78
CA GLU A 12 -19.37 -8.43 4.51
C GLU A 12 -19.25 -6.91 4.65
N ALA A 13 -19.75 -6.34 5.75
CA ALA A 13 -19.60 -4.91 6.04
C ALA A 13 -18.13 -4.55 6.30
N ASN A 14 -17.39 -5.36 7.06
CA ASN A 14 -15.95 -5.16 7.26
C ASN A 14 -15.15 -5.39 5.98
N LYS A 15 -15.54 -6.36 5.13
CA LYS A 15 -14.91 -6.54 3.81
C LYS A 15 -15.14 -5.34 2.90
N ARG A 16 -16.35 -4.80 2.84
CA ARG A 16 -16.66 -3.58 2.07
C ARG A 16 -15.90 -2.37 2.59
N TRP A 17 -15.81 -2.20 3.91
CA TRP A 17 -15.00 -1.13 4.49
C TRP A 17 -13.50 -1.32 4.22
N GLN A 18 -13.00 -2.56 4.31
CA GLN A 18 -11.62 -2.90 3.95
C GLN A 18 -11.34 -2.71 2.46
N GLU A 19 -12.30 -3.00 1.57
CA GLU A 19 -12.20 -2.75 0.12
C GLU A 19 -12.18 -1.26 -0.17
N GLN A 20 -13.05 -0.49 0.47
CA GLN A 20 -13.10 0.97 0.32
C GLN A 20 -11.83 1.65 0.87
N ASN A 21 -11.19 1.05 1.89
CA ASN A 21 -9.90 1.49 2.43
C ASN A 21 -8.70 0.73 1.83
N LYS A 22 -8.92 -0.15 0.85
CA LYS A 22 -7.88 -1.02 0.30
C LYS A 22 -6.89 -0.20 -0.50
N GLU A 23 -7.38 0.76 -1.27
CA GLU A 23 -6.52 1.65 -2.06
C GLU A 23 -5.63 2.50 -1.17
N TYR A 24 -6.19 3.12 -0.13
CA TYR A 24 -5.42 3.89 0.83
C TYR A 24 -4.42 3.02 1.62
N SER A 25 -4.83 1.83 2.05
CA SER A 25 -3.95 0.87 2.72
C SER A 25 -2.82 0.39 1.79
N ASN A 26 -3.14 0.10 0.53
CA ASN A 26 -2.16 -0.29 -0.47
C ASN A 26 -1.19 0.86 -0.76
N TYR A 27 -1.67 2.09 -0.88
CA TYR A 27 -0.83 3.27 -1.01
C TYR A 27 0.16 3.38 0.17
N LEU A 28 -0.33 3.27 1.40
CA LEU A 28 0.53 3.33 2.59
C LEU A 28 1.56 2.19 2.64
N LYS A 29 1.16 0.97 2.27
CA LYS A 29 2.06 -0.19 2.17
C LYS A 29 3.14 0.04 1.12
N SER A 30 2.75 0.40 -0.10
CA SER A 30 3.68 0.69 -1.21
C SER A 30 4.66 1.80 -0.82
N ARG A 31 4.16 2.88 -0.20
CA ARG A 31 5.00 3.99 0.29
C ARG A 31 6.01 3.53 1.34
N SER A 32 5.59 2.73 2.30
CA SER A 32 6.46 2.25 3.38
C SER A 32 7.53 1.30 2.84
N THR A 33 7.14 0.39 1.95
CA THR A 33 8.05 -0.54 1.27
C THR A 33 9.07 0.20 0.42
N ALA A 34 8.64 1.17 -0.39
CA ALA A 34 9.54 1.98 -1.21
C ALA A 34 10.56 2.75 -0.36
N ARG A 35 10.13 3.36 0.75
CA ARG A 35 11.05 4.03 1.69
C ARG A 35 12.07 3.06 2.29
N GLY A 36 11.61 1.86 2.69
CA GLY A 36 12.48 0.83 3.24
C GLY A 36 13.51 0.32 2.22
N PHE A 37 13.10 0.19 0.96
CA PHE A 37 13.98 -0.20 -0.14
C PHE A 37 15.05 0.86 -0.40
N ILE A 38 14.66 2.11 -0.65
CA ILE A 38 15.57 3.24 -0.90
C ILE A 38 16.56 3.42 0.25
N LYS A 39 16.12 3.25 1.50
CA LYS A 39 16.97 3.51 2.67
C LYS A 39 17.97 2.40 2.96
N ASN A 40 17.57 1.13 2.81
CA ASN A 40 18.33 0.01 3.38
C ASN A 40 18.78 -1.04 2.36
N LYS A 41 18.19 -1.08 1.15
CA LYS A 41 18.40 -2.18 0.19
C LYS A 41 18.87 -1.71 -1.19
N ALA A 42 18.49 -0.51 -1.61
CA ALA A 42 18.82 0.02 -2.93
C ALA A 42 20.33 0.24 -3.08
N THR A 43 20.85 -0.12 -4.25
CA THR A 43 22.21 0.21 -4.66
C THR A 43 22.29 1.64 -5.22
N VAL A 44 23.51 2.15 -5.44
CA VAL A 44 23.69 3.51 -5.99
C VAL A 44 23.04 3.64 -7.38
N GLU A 45 23.14 2.61 -8.21
CA GLU A 45 22.52 2.56 -9.54
C GLU A 45 20.99 2.60 -9.43
N ASP A 46 20.39 1.77 -8.56
CA ASP A 46 18.95 1.80 -8.29
C ASP A 46 18.47 3.20 -7.86
N LEU A 47 19.25 3.89 -7.01
CA LEU A 47 18.91 5.23 -6.55
C LEU A 47 18.95 6.27 -7.68
N MET A 48 19.90 6.15 -8.61
CA MET A 48 19.99 7.02 -9.79
C MET A 48 18.80 6.80 -10.73
N ASP A 49 18.44 5.55 -10.99
CA ASP A 49 17.29 5.22 -11.83
C ASP A 49 15.98 5.69 -11.20
N LEU A 50 15.80 5.45 -9.89
CA LEU A 50 14.64 5.95 -9.14
C LEU A 50 14.56 7.48 -9.17
N LYS A 51 15.69 8.17 -9.03
CA LYS A 51 15.74 9.64 -9.13
C LYS A 51 15.29 10.11 -10.51
N LYS A 52 15.75 9.47 -11.58
CA LYS A 52 15.35 9.83 -12.96
C LYS A 52 13.85 9.63 -13.17
N MET A 53 13.30 8.49 -12.75
CA MET A 53 11.87 8.21 -12.84
C MET A 53 11.02 9.22 -12.04
N ILE A 54 11.49 9.63 -10.85
CA ILE A 54 10.83 10.66 -10.04
C ILE A 54 10.85 12.02 -10.76
N GLU A 55 11.98 12.41 -11.34
CA GLU A 55 12.10 13.66 -12.08
C GLU A 55 11.20 13.71 -13.32
N GLU A 56 11.09 12.60 -14.06
CA GLU A 56 10.18 12.48 -15.20
C GLU A 56 8.71 12.64 -14.74
N ARG A 57 8.31 11.95 -13.67
CA ARG A 57 6.94 12.02 -13.15
C ARG A 57 6.56 13.42 -12.64
N ILE A 58 7.51 14.15 -12.04
CA ILE A 58 7.30 15.53 -11.57
C ILE A 58 7.17 16.51 -12.74
N LYS A 59 7.85 16.26 -13.87
CA LYS A 59 7.77 17.14 -15.05
C LYS A 59 6.49 16.97 -15.87
N GLU A 60 5.86 15.80 -15.77
CA GLU A 60 4.60 15.49 -16.46
C GLU A 60 3.36 16.09 -15.78
N ASP A 61 3.45 16.46 -14.49
CA ASP A 61 2.42 17.21 -13.74
C ASP A 61 2.67 18.73 -13.80
#